data_AF-A0A6C0CKB1-F1
#
_entry.id   AF-A0A6C0CKB1-F1
#
_cell.length_a   1.000
_cell.length_b   1.000
_cell.length_c   1.000
_cell.angle_alpha   90.00
_cell.angle_beta   90.00
_cell.angle_gamma   90.00
#
_symmetry.space_group_name_H-M   'P 1'
#
loop_
_entity.id
_entity.type
_entity.pdbx_description
1 polymer ?
#
loop_
_entity_poly.entity_id
_entity_poly.type
_entity_poly.pdbx_seq_one_letter_code
_entity_poly.pdbx_strand_id
1 'polypeptide(L)'
;MEKLQNFTPHDISLYLIDDQIFVFPRNGKVARLSEKPVEYTTFDQIPCRPPYTYGDVEGIGECKENMIVSALVAEKCCHLQGYKNVFSPDMGKDGAIRDEKGAIVGTKRLVKWC
;
A
#
# COMPACT_ATOMS: atom_id res chain seq x y z
N MET A 1 -11.12 -19.24 7.13
CA MET A 1 -10.38 -18.27 6.31
C MET A 1 -9.38 -17.57 7.22
N GLU A 2 -8.10 -17.58 6.86
CA GLU A 2 -7.13 -16.74 7.55
C GLU A 2 -7.52 -15.26 7.36
N LYS A 3 -7.40 -14.48 8.44
CA LYS A 3 -7.87 -13.09 8.46
C LYS A 3 -6.93 -12.20 7.64
N LEU A 4 -7.43 -11.59 6.57
CA LEU A 4 -6.68 -10.59 5.78
C LEU A 4 -6.38 -9.36 6.65
N GLN A 5 -5.10 -9.01 6.78
CA GLN A 5 -4.63 -7.95 7.68
C GLN A 5 -4.28 -6.66 6.94
N ASN A 6 -4.86 -5.54 7.35
CA ASN A 6 -4.55 -4.24 6.76
C ASN A 6 -3.39 -3.55 7.48
N PHE A 7 -2.23 -3.53 6.83
CA PHE A 7 -1.00 -2.84 7.26
C PHE A 7 -0.83 -1.48 6.58
N THR A 8 -1.91 -0.89 6.06
CA THR A 8 -1.90 0.49 5.59
C THR A 8 -2.23 1.45 6.75
N PRO A 9 -1.89 2.75 6.65
CA PRO A 9 -2.14 3.71 7.72
C PRO A 9 -3.62 4.00 7.99
N HIS A 10 -4.50 3.65 7.05
CA HIS A 10 -5.92 3.99 7.05
C HIS A 10 -6.77 2.74 6.86
N ASP A 11 -8.05 2.85 7.22
CA ASP A 11 -8.99 1.79 6.93
C ASP A 11 -9.23 1.75 5.42
N ILE A 12 -9.43 0.57 4.86
CA ILE A 12 -9.72 0.40 3.44
C ILE A 12 -11.19 0.05 3.28
N SER A 13 -11.95 0.98 2.69
CA SER A 13 -13.34 0.74 2.27
C SER A 13 -13.36 0.15 0.87
N LEU A 14 -13.86 -1.07 0.76
CA LEU A 14 -14.08 -1.80 -0.48
C LEU A 14 -15.56 -1.71 -0.86
N TYR A 15 -15.85 -1.03 -1.96
CA TYR A 15 -17.21 -0.87 -2.50
C TYR A 15 -17.49 -2.01 -3.46
N LEU A 16 -18.42 -2.89 -3.07
CA LEU A 16 -18.84 -4.06 -3.84
C LEU A 16 -19.95 -3.71 -4.84
N ILE A 17 -20.29 -4.67 -5.71
CA ILE A 17 -21.22 -4.47 -6.84
C ILE A 17 -22.66 -4.19 -6.38
N ASP A 18 -23.01 -4.59 -5.17
CA ASP A 18 -24.34 -4.47 -4.55
C ASP A 18 -24.45 -3.27 -3.59
N ASP A 19 -23.60 -2.26 -3.78
CA ASP A 19 -23.44 -1.09 -2.88
C ASP A 19 -23.02 -1.45 -1.44
N GLN A 20 -22.67 -2.72 -1.18
CA GLN A 20 -22.12 -3.11 0.11
C GLN A 20 -20.70 -2.55 0.26
N ILE A 21 -20.44 -1.97 1.44
CA ILE A 21 -19.11 -1.49 1.81
C ILE A 21 -18.50 -2.49 2.80
N PHE A 22 -17.41 -3.15 2.38
CA PHE A 22 -16.60 -3.95 3.28
C PHE A 22 -15.40 -3.13 3.76
N VAL A 23 -15.24 -2.99 5.07
CA VAL A 23 -14.13 -2.23 5.67
C VAL A 23 -13.06 -3.17 6.21
N PHE A 24 -11.83 -3.01 5.71
CA PHE A 24 -10.65 -3.60 6.33
C PHE A 24 -10.06 -2.60 7.33
N PRO A 25 -10.28 -2.76 8.65
CA PRO A 25 -9.76 -1.84 9.64
C PRO A 25 -8.23 -1.93 9.68
N ARG A 26 -7.56 -0.77 9.82
CA ARG A 26 -6.11 -0.74 10.04
C ARG A 26 -5.74 -1.57 11.26
N ASN A 27 -4.68 -2.36 11.18
CA ASN A 27 -4.29 -3.25 12.27
C ASN A 27 -3.38 -2.60 13.33
N GLY A 28 -3.12 -1.28 13.20
CA GLY A 28 -2.22 -0.53 14.09
C GLY A 28 -0.73 -0.68 13.77
N LYS A 29 -0.37 -1.55 12.83
CA LYS A 29 0.98 -1.70 12.27
C LYS A 29 0.98 -1.18 10.83
N VAL A 30 2.07 -0.56 10.42
CA VAL A 30 2.14 0.10 9.12
C VAL A 30 3.33 -0.42 8.34
N ALA A 31 3.07 -1.10 7.23
CA ALA A 31 4.11 -1.60 6.36
C ALA A 31 4.82 -0.43 5.64
N ARG A 32 6.15 -0.49 5.63
CA ARG A 32 7.03 0.50 4.99
C ARG A 32 8.19 -0.19 4.32
N LEU A 33 8.82 0.50 3.38
CA LEU A 33 10.15 0.14 2.90
C LEU A 33 11.16 1.01 3.64
N SER A 34 12.27 0.42 4.07
CA SER A 34 13.36 1.21 4.63
C SER A 34 13.96 2.13 3.55
N GLU A 35 14.37 3.33 3.96
CA GLU A 35 14.91 4.34 3.06
C GLU A 35 16.39 4.55 3.38
N LYS A 36 17.26 4.49 2.38
CA LYS A 36 18.67 4.84 2.58
C LYS A 36 18.85 6.36 2.60
N PRO A 37 19.76 6.91 3.43
CA PRO A 37 20.11 8.31 3.40
C PRO A 37 20.55 8.73 1.99
N VAL A 38 20.12 9.92 1.57
CA VAL A 38 20.51 10.49 0.30
C VAL A 38 21.07 11.89 0.49
N GLU A 39 22.14 12.20 -0.24
CA GLU A 39 22.71 13.55 -0.28
C GLU A 39 21.88 14.42 -1.22
N TYR A 40 21.57 15.64 -0.77
CA TYR A 40 20.84 16.62 -1.57
C TYR A 40 21.77 17.19 -2.65
N THR A 41 21.20 17.48 -3.80
CA THR A 41 21.87 18.15 -4.92
C THR A 41 21.15 19.45 -5.26
N THR A 42 21.66 20.20 -6.22
CA THR A 42 20.98 21.37 -6.77
C THR A 42 20.95 21.31 -8.29
N PHE A 43 19.85 21.77 -8.87
CA PHE A 43 19.74 22.04 -10.31
C PHE A 43 19.28 23.48 -10.48
N ASP A 44 20.12 24.34 -11.08
CA ASP A 44 19.85 25.77 -11.23
C ASP A 44 19.43 26.47 -9.91
N GLN A 45 20.21 26.26 -8.84
CA GLN A 45 19.94 26.78 -7.49
C GLN A 45 18.68 26.21 -6.80
N ILE A 46 17.92 25.35 -7.47
CA ILE A 46 16.77 24.65 -6.87
C ILE A 46 17.30 23.46 -6.06
N PRO A 47 16.99 23.34 -4.75
CA PRO A 47 17.36 22.17 -3.97
C PRO A 47 16.60 20.95 -4.48
N CYS A 48 17.35 19.95 -4.91
CA CYS A 48 16.83 18.70 -5.43
C CYS A 48 17.21 17.57 -4.49
N ARG A 49 16.22 16.76 -4.14
CA ARG A 49 16.44 15.49 -3.46
C ARG A 49 16.47 14.39 -4.52
N PRO A 50 17.47 13.50 -4.54
CA PRO A 50 17.42 12.35 -5.43
C PRO A 50 16.28 11.39 -5.03
N PRO A 51 15.83 10.51 -5.93
CA PRO A 51 14.84 9.49 -5.62
C PRO A 51 15.30 8.60 -4.47
N TYR A 52 14.33 8.09 -3.72
CA TYR A 52 14.58 7.11 -2.68
C TYR A 52 15.18 5.82 -3.22
N THR A 53 16.18 5.29 -2.51
CA THR A 53 16.55 3.88 -2.63
C THR A 53 15.84 3.10 -1.54
N TYR A 54 14.93 2.21 -1.95
CA TYR A 54 14.14 1.39 -1.03
C TYR A 54 14.86 0.09 -0.66
N GLY A 55 14.93 -0.19 0.64
CA GLY A 55 15.53 -1.37 1.23
C GLY A 55 14.52 -2.46 1.55
N ASP A 56 14.55 -2.92 2.80
CA ASP A 56 13.77 -4.03 3.32
C ASP A 56 12.33 -3.62 3.68
N VAL A 57 11.45 -4.61 3.81
CA VAL A 57 10.08 -4.39 4.28
C VAL A 57 10.07 -4.37 5.81
N GLU A 58 9.53 -3.30 6.37
CA GLU A 58 9.45 -3.05 7.81
C GLU A 58 8.01 -2.87 8.28
N GLY A 59 7.79 -2.95 9.59
CA GLY A 59 6.49 -2.67 10.21
C GLY A 59 5.46 -3.81 10.11
N ILE A 60 5.81 -4.96 9.52
CA ILE A 60 4.93 -6.13 9.39
C ILE A 60 5.24 -7.27 10.38
N GLY A 61 6.34 -7.17 11.14
CA GLY A 61 6.82 -8.25 12.00
C GLY A 61 7.20 -9.49 11.18
N GLU A 62 6.78 -10.68 11.62
CA GLU A 62 7.02 -11.95 10.92
C GLU A 62 5.91 -12.30 9.91
N CYS A 63 4.90 -11.44 9.75
CA CYS A 63 3.79 -11.69 8.85
C CYS A 63 4.26 -11.69 7.40
N LYS A 64 4.00 -12.77 6.65
CA LYS A 64 4.29 -12.86 5.21
C LYS A 64 3.09 -13.27 4.37
N GLU A 65 1.93 -13.49 4.98
CA GLU A 65 0.75 -13.98 4.27
C GLU A 65 -0.50 -13.17 4.60
N ASN A 66 -1.42 -13.08 3.64
CA ASN A 66 -2.74 -12.46 3.77
C ASN A 66 -2.68 -11.01 4.31
N MET A 67 -2.08 -10.12 3.53
CA MET A 67 -1.86 -8.73 3.92
C MET A 67 -2.34 -7.74 2.86
N ILE A 68 -2.88 -6.61 3.32
CA ILE A 68 -3.11 -5.41 2.51
C ILE A 68 -2.04 -4.39 2.89
N VAL A 69 -1.25 -3.97 1.91
CA VAL A 69 -0.15 -2.99 2.04
C VAL A 69 -0.26 -1.94 0.93
N SER A 70 0.64 -0.95 0.90
CA SER A 70 0.73 -0.05 -0.26
C SER A 70 1.28 -0.80 -1.48
N ALA A 71 0.93 -0.35 -2.69
CA ALA A 71 1.39 -0.98 -3.95
C ALA A 71 2.91 -1.14 -4.01
N LEU A 72 3.68 -0.14 -3.57
CA LEU A 72 5.14 -0.18 -3.55
C LEU A 72 5.69 -1.26 -2.59
N VAL A 73 5.07 -1.43 -1.42
CA VAL A 73 5.45 -2.51 -0.50
C VAL A 73 5.05 -3.87 -1.09
N ALA A 74 3.87 -3.98 -1.68
CA ALA A 74 3.40 -5.21 -2.31
C ALA A 74 4.33 -5.68 -3.43
N GLU A 75 4.73 -4.77 -4.31
CA GLU A 75 5.71 -5.03 -5.38
C GLU A 75 7.01 -5.59 -4.79
N LYS A 76 7.57 -4.95 -3.76
CA LYS A 76 8.78 -5.41 -3.09
C LYS A 76 8.59 -6.81 -2.50
N CYS A 77 7.47 -7.08 -1.81
CA CYS A 77 7.17 -8.39 -1.25
C CYS A 77 7.17 -9.51 -2.30
N CYS A 78 6.68 -9.24 -3.51
CA CYS A 78 6.61 -10.22 -4.59
C CYS A 78 7.98 -10.62 -5.16
N HIS A 79 8.97 -9.74 -4.99
CA HIS A 79 10.36 -10.03 -5.33
C HIS A 79 11.13 -10.75 -4.21
N LEU A 80 10.49 -10.99 -3.05
CA LEU A 80 11.08 -11.67 -1.90
C LEU A 80 10.45 -13.06 -1.70
N GLN A 81 11.22 -13.99 -1.15
CA GLN A 81 10.73 -15.35 -0.89
C GLN A 81 9.82 -15.41 0.34
N GLY A 82 8.77 -16.23 0.23
CA GLY A 82 7.88 -16.59 1.34
C GLY A 82 6.66 -15.71 1.51
N TYR A 83 6.46 -14.68 0.68
CA TYR A 83 5.25 -13.87 0.70
C TYR A 83 4.12 -14.51 -0.13
N LYS A 84 2.90 -14.53 0.39
CA LYS A 84 1.71 -15.07 -0.30
C LYS A 84 0.46 -14.25 0.01
N ASN A 85 -0.47 -14.17 -0.91
CA ASN A 85 -1.72 -13.42 -0.73
C ASN A 85 -1.44 -11.97 -0.26
N VAL A 86 -0.58 -11.28 -1.01
CA VAL A 86 -0.24 -9.88 -0.79
C VAL A 86 -1.10 -9.02 -1.70
N PHE A 87 -1.79 -8.06 -1.10
CA PHE A 87 -2.74 -7.20 -1.77
C PHE A 87 -2.43 -5.72 -1.56
N SER A 88 -2.92 -4.89 -2.47
CA SER A 88 -3.04 -3.45 -2.26
C SER A 88 -4.43 -2.95 -2.68
N PRO A 89 -4.92 -1.83 -2.15
CA PRO A 89 -6.09 -1.17 -2.72
C PRO A 89 -5.84 -0.79 -4.19
N ASP A 90 -6.80 -1.01 -5.08
CA ASP A 90 -6.72 -0.50 -6.46
C ASP A 90 -7.09 0.99 -6.47
N MET A 91 -6.07 1.85 -6.33
CA MET A 91 -6.22 3.31 -6.40
C MET A 91 -6.03 3.86 -7.82
N GLY A 92 -6.07 2.99 -8.85
CA GLY A 92 -5.99 3.38 -10.24
C GLY A 92 -7.24 4.14 -10.72
N LYS A 93 -7.18 4.64 -11.97
CA LYS A 93 -8.25 5.44 -12.58
C LYS A 93 -9.64 4.79 -12.47
N ASP A 94 -9.72 3.48 -12.71
CA ASP A 94 -10.98 2.75 -12.73
C ASP A 94 -11.31 2.05 -11.39
N GLY A 95 -10.32 1.94 -10.50
CA GLY A 95 -10.41 1.25 -9.22
C GLY A 95 -10.80 2.16 -8.06
N ALA A 96 -10.32 3.41 -8.04
CA ALA A 96 -10.60 4.35 -6.96
C ALA A 96 -12.06 4.82 -6.97
N ILE A 97 -12.68 4.88 -5.79
CA ILE A 97 -13.95 5.58 -5.58
C ILE A 97 -13.63 6.97 -5.03
N ARG A 98 -14.23 8.00 -5.63
CA ARG A 98 -14.04 9.39 -5.26
C ARG A 98 -15.37 10.03 -4.87
N ASP A 99 -15.33 10.93 -3.91
CA ASP A 99 -16.47 11.79 -3.58
C ASP A 99 -16.65 12.92 -4.61
N GLU A 100 -17.69 13.73 -4.43
CA GLU A 100 -18.02 14.88 -5.28
C GLU A 100 -16.90 15.93 -5.36
N LYS A 101 -16.01 15.97 -4.36
CA LYS A 101 -14.84 16.87 -4.30
C LYS A 101 -13.58 16.23 -4.89
N GLY A 102 -13.68 14.99 -5.39
CA GLY A 102 -12.59 14.23 -5.98
C GLY A 102 -11.68 13.51 -4.96
N ALA A 103 -11.99 13.56 -3.66
CA ALA A 103 -11.22 12.86 -2.64
C ALA A 103 -11.47 11.35 -2.70
N ILE A 104 -10.42 10.54 -2.51
CA ILE A 104 -10.55 9.07 -2.53
C ILE A 104 -11.23 8.62 -1.24
N VAL A 105 -12.37 7.94 -1.36
CA VAL A 105 -13.16 7.41 -0.23
C VAL A 105 -13.17 5.88 -0.15
N GLY A 106 -12.55 5.21 -1.12
CA GLY A 106 -12.41 3.76 -1.14
C GLY A 106 -11.93 3.23 -2.49
N THR A 107 -12.07 1.93 -2.68
CA THR A 107 -11.75 1.23 -3.94
C THR A 107 -12.81 0.19 -4.27
N LYS A 108 -12.94 -0.18 -5.54
CA LYS A 108 -13.84 -1.25 -6.01
C LYS A 108 -13.25 -2.65 -5.85
N ARG A 109 -11.92 -2.75 -5.74
CA ARG A 109 -11.21 -4.03 -5.74
C ARG A 109 -9.83 -3.92 -5.12
N LEU A 110 -9.25 -5.07 -4.81
CA LEU A 110 -7.84 -5.19 -4.45
C LEU A 110 -7.03 -5.64 -5.66
N VAL A 111 -5.79 -5.15 -5.75
CA VAL A 111 -4.77 -5.73 -6.63
C VAL A 111 -4.13 -6.88 -5.88
N LYS A 112 -4.09 -8.08 -6.48
CA LYS A 112 -3.32 -9.22 -5.96
C LYS A 112 -1.95 -9.23 -6.63
N TRP A 113 -0.90 -9.33 -5.82
CA TRP A 113 0.48 -9.27 -6.30
C TRP A 113 1.18 -10.64 -6.27
N CYS A 114 1.13 -11.36 -5.14
CA CYS A 114 1.58 -12.75 -4.98
C CYS A 114 0.71 -13.53 -3.99
#